data_AF-A0A7S3BXL8-F1
#
_entry.id   AF-A0A7S3BXL8-F1
#
_cell.length_a   1.000
_cell.length_b   1.000
_cell.length_c   1.000
_cell.angle_alpha   90.00
_cell.angle_beta   90.00
_cell.angle_gamma   90.00
#
_symmetry.space_group_name_H-M   'P 1'
#
loop_
_entity.id
_entity.type
_entity.pdbx_description
1 polymer ?
#
loop_
_entity_poly.entity_id
_entity_poly.type
_entity_poly.pdbx_seq_one_letter_code
_entity_poly.pdbx_strand_id
1 'polypeptide(L)'
;THTTTKGYQKLAPRIGIFWDWGSLFQSKGTPEGRTAQQQASFAQALGSMQLWYVHQRLCAFLVTALPPNCTAPGYDERGWPTVERAWAMVAKPNAVSCWPMIYDVASADEASRAAPMHPDRLQAELETKRFTSPKADRPLVLKLYRETLLSILGGADSLDFNFLGWGAGGGQQLAEVLPLCARARNVWLMFNAIDDGGCAAIATALTQGALPSCERIAFAGNQIRDGGCESLARAIRGGALPSLQYLSFHRDGAENAAGEDARVELRAACSSRRAGIGCSA
;
A
#
# COMPACT_ATOMS: atom_id res chain seq x y z
N THR A 1 -18.43 7.95 -20.02
CA THR A 1 -18.44 6.88 -19.01
C THR A 1 -17.77 5.66 -19.59
N HIS A 2 -16.43 5.61 -19.55
CA HIS A 2 -15.69 4.42 -19.99
C HIS A 2 -15.66 3.42 -18.83
N THR A 3 -16.68 2.57 -18.75
CA THR A 3 -16.56 1.29 -18.05
C THR A 3 -15.67 0.38 -18.88
N THR A 4 -14.36 0.61 -18.83
CA THR A 4 -13.43 -0.50 -19.01
C THR A 4 -13.79 -1.48 -17.91
N THR A 5 -14.50 -2.55 -18.24
CA THR A 5 -14.45 -3.78 -17.46
C THR A 5 -12.97 -4.08 -17.30
N LYS A 6 -12.39 -3.71 -16.15
CA LYS A 6 -11.04 -4.11 -15.76
C LYS A 6 -11.01 -5.60 -16.05
N GLY A 7 -10.08 -6.06 -16.89
CA GLY A 7 -10.07 -7.39 -17.51
C GLY A 7 -9.95 -8.58 -16.54
N TYR A 8 -10.38 -8.38 -15.29
CA TYR A 8 -10.43 -9.30 -14.19
C TYR A 8 -11.13 -10.59 -14.54
N GLN A 9 -10.61 -11.66 -13.94
CA GLN A 9 -11.28 -12.94 -13.95
C GLN A 9 -12.59 -12.86 -13.18
N LYS A 10 -13.59 -13.64 -13.61
CA LYS A 10 -14.80 -13.85 -12.82
C LYS A 10 -14.42 -14.47 -11.47
N LEU A 11 -15.15 -14.09 -10.41
CA LEU A 11 -15.02 -14.75 -9.11
C LEU A 11 -15.23 -16.26 -9.25
N ALA A 12 -14.52 -17.03 -8.42
CA ALA A 12 -14.68 -18.48 -8.38
C ALA A 12 -16.15 -18.87 -8.10
N PRO A 13 -16.67 -19.95 -8.72
CA PRO A 13 -18.05 -20.39 -8.51
C PRO A 13 -18.32 -20.89 -7.08
N ARG A 14 -17.27 -21.13 -6.30
CA ARG A 14 -17.33 -21.47 -4.87
C ARG A 14 -16.38 -20.58 -4.09
N ILE A 15 -16.93 -19.89 -3.09
CA ILE A 15 -16.15 -19.04 -2.19
C ILE A 15 -16.35 -19.49 -0.75
N GLY A 16 -15.26 -19.48 0.02
CA GLY A 16 -15.31 -19.57 1.48
C GLY A 16 -15.21 -18.16 2.05
N ILE A 17 -16.04 -17.83 3.04
CA ILE A 17 -16.05 -16.51 3.67
C ILE A 17 -15.63 -16.68 5.13
N PHE A 18 -14.59 -15.95 5.52
CA PHE A 18 -14.20 -15.77 6.91
C PHE A 18 -14.81 -14.45 7.41
N TRP A 19 -15.72 -14.54 8.37
CA TRP A 19 -16.29 -13.38 9.05
C TRP A 19 -15.47 -13.11 10.30
N ASP A 20 -14.65 -12.08 10.31
CA ASP A 20 -13.77 -11.68 11.42
C ASP A 20 -14.36 -11.91 12.82
N TRP A 21 -15.41 -11.18 13.21
CA TRP A 21 -16.01 -11.26 14.53
C TRP A 21 -16.80 -12.56 14.70
N GLY A 22 -17.54 -12.97 13.66
CA GLY A 22 -18.42 -14.15 13.69
C GLY A 22 -17.70 -15.49 13.67
N SER A 23 -16.42 -15.52 13.27
CA SER A 23 -15.61 -16.75 13.17
C SER A 23 -14.73 -16.97 14.40
N LEU A 24 -14.76 -16.05 15.36
CA LEU A 24 -14.02 -16.14 16.62
C LEU A 24 -15.01 -16.42 17.77
N PHE A 25 -14.60 -17.21 18.77
CA PHE A 25 -15.43 -17.38 19.96
C PHE A 25 -15.62 -16.03 20.66
N GLN A 26 -16.85 -15.55 20.81
CA GLN A 26 -17.15 -14.26 21.44
C GLN A 26 -17.60 -14.47 22.88
N SER A 27 -17.18 -13.57 23.78
CA SER A 27 -17.67 -13.55 25.17
C SER A 27 -19.01 -12.82 25.31
N LYS A 28 -19.30 -11.90 24.37
CA LYS A 28 -20.56 -11.15 24.34
C LYS A 28 -21.66 -12.07 23.81
N GLY A 29 -22.71 -12.28 24.61
CA GLY A 29 -23.85 -13.14 24.25
C GLY A 29 -23.73 -14.59 24.74
N THR A 30 -22.62 -14.96 25.40
CA THR A 30 -22.44 -16.26 26.07
C THR A 30 -22.53 -16.08 27.60
N PRO A 31 -23.63 -16.50 28.26
CA PRO A 31 -23.83 -16.28 29.70
C PRO A 31 -22.71 -16.84 30.58
N GLU A 32 -22.13 -17.97 30.18
CA GLU A 32 -21.06 -18.66 30.91
C GLU A 32 -19.64 -18.16 30.53
N GLY A 33 -19.56 -17.20 29.60
CA GLY A 33 -18.28 -16.77 29.03
C GLY A 33 -17.65 -17.83 28.13
N ARG A 34 -16.35 -17.66 27.83
CA ARG A 34 -15.57 -18.64 27.05
C ARG A 34 -14.99 -19.71 27.96
N THR A 35 -14.99 -20.96 27.51
CA THR A 35 -14.17 -22.02 28.12
C THR A 35 -12.67 -21.71 27.95
N ALA A 36 -11.81 -22.36 28.72
CA ALA A 36 -10.36 -22.18 28.59
C ALA A 36 -9.85 -22.48 27.17
N GLN A 37 -10.39 -23.52 26.52
CA GLN A 37 -10.04 -23.87 25.14
C GLN A 37 -10.52 -22.81 24.14
N GLN A 38 -11.74 -22.30 24.30
CA GLN A 38 -12.27 -21.22 23.46
C GLN A 38 -11.48 -19.92 23.64
N GLN A 39 -11.08 -19.60 24.86
CA GLN A 39 -10.26 -18.43 25.17
C GLN A 39 -8.86 -18.55 24.53
N ALA A 40 -8.23 -19.73 24.60
CA ALA A 40 -6.95 -19.99 23.94
C ALA A 40 -7.07 -19.88 22.40
N SER A 41 -8.12 -20.47 21.81
CA SER A 41 -8.40 -20.38 20.38
C SER A 41 -8.66 -18.94 19.93
N PHE A 42 -9.45 -18.18 20.70
CA PHE A 42 -9.69 -16.75 20.45
C PHE A 42 -8.40 -15.95 20.49
N ALA A 43 -7.56 -16.15 21.51
CA ALA A 43 -6.30 -15.43 21.65
C ALA A 43 -5.33 -15.74 20.49
N GLN A 44 -5.25 -17.01 20.06
CA GLN A 44 -4.43 -17.41 18.92
C GLN A 44 -4.91 -16.78 17.62
N ALA A 45 -6.22 -16.81 17.35
CA ALA A 45 -6.81 -16.20 16.18
C ALA A 45 -6.58 -14.68 16.18
N LEU A 46 -6.87 -14.01 17.31
CA LEU A 46 -6.72 -12.57 17.46
C LEU A 46 -5.26 -12.12 17.23
N GLY A 47 -4.27 -12.89 17.71
CA GLY A 47 -2.85 -12.61 17.51
C GLY A 47 -2.33 -12.83 16.08
N SER A 48 -3.18 -13.31 15.16
CA SER A 48 -2.83 -13.59 13.76
C SER A 48 -3.81 -12.99 12.74
N MET A 49 -4.74 -12.14 13.17
CA MET A 49 -5.80 -11.57 12.31
C MET A 49 -5.27 -10.82 11.09
N GLN A 50 -4.10 -10.18 11.21
CA GLN A 50 -3.42 -9.49 10.11
C GLN A 50 -3.26 -10.35 8.86
N LEU A 51 -3.07 -11.67 9.03
CA LEU A 51 -2.79 -12.60 7.93
C LEU A 51 -3.97 -12.69 6.96
N TRP A 52 -5.21 -12.70 7.47
CA TRP A 52 -6.40 -12.77 6.63
C TRP A 52 -6.54 -11.55 5.71
N TYR A 53 -6.16 -10.38 6.22
CA TYR A 53 -6.24 -9.13 5.49
C TYR A 53 -5.06 -8.90 4.55
N VAL A 54 -3.82 -9.22 4.96
CA VAL A 54 -2.63 -8.93 4.12
C VAL A 54 -2.34 -9.99 3.06
N HIS A 55 -2.76 -11.25 3.27
CA HIS A 55 -2.33 -12.35 2.41
C HIS A 55 -2.81 -12.17 0.97
N GLN A 56 -1.88 -12.29 0.02
CA GLN A 56 -2.11 -12.05 -1.42
C GLN A 56 -3.08 -13.02 -2.11
N ARG A 57 -3.48 -14.11 -1.44
CA ARG A 57 -4.39 -15.14 -1.99
C ARG A 57 -5.82 -15.02 -1.45
N LEU A 58 -6.05 -14.08 -0.53
CA LEU A 58 -7.35 -13.83 0.07
C LEU A 58 -7.92 -12.53 -0.48
N CYS A 59 -9.22 -12.49 -0.72
CA CYS A 59 -9.94 -11.27 -1.09
C CYS A 59 -10.46 -10.59 0.19
N ALA A 60 -10.35 -9.26 0.27
CA ALA A 60 -10.94 -8.48 1.36
C ALA A 60 -12.24 -7.82 0.87
N PHE A 61 -13.32 -8.02 1.61
CA PHE A 61 -14.59 -7.33 1.38
C PHE A 61 -14.76 -6.23 2.43
N LEU A 62 -14.78 -4.98 1.98
CA LEU A 62 -15.04 -3.83 2.84
C LEU A 62 -16.55 -3.59 2.89
N VAL A 63 -17.11 -3.60 4.09
CA VAL A 63 -18.52 -3.26 4.32
C VAL A 63 -18.56 -1.84 4.89
N THR A 64 -18.41 -0.85 4.00
CA THR A 64 -18.19 0.55 4.39
C THR A 64 -19.49 1.29 4.73
N ALA A 65 -20.63 0.85 4.19
CA ALA A 65 -21.95 1.35 4.55
C ALA A 65 -22.62 0.51 5.64
N LEU A 66 -23.31 1.19 6.55
CA LEU A 66 -24.15 0.54 7.54
C LEU A 66 -25.58 0.34 7.01
N PRO A 67 -26.32 -0.68 7.47
CA PRO A 67 -27.73 -0.85 7.13
C PRO A 67 -28.58 0.38 7.54
N PRO A 68 -29.72 0.62 6.87
CA PRO A 68 -30.67 1.63 7.29
C PRO A 68 -31.06 1.45 8.76
N ASN A 69 -31.12 2.56 9.52
CA ASN A 69 -31.43 2.60 10.96
C ASN A 69 -30.37 2.01 11.91
N CYS A 70 -29.18 1.65 11.41
CA CYS A 70 -28.07 1.28 12.30
C CYS A 70 -27.52 2.53 13.02
N THR A 71 -27.41 2.47 14.35
CA THR A 71 -26.87 3.57 15.18
C THR A 71 -25.39 3.38 15.54
N ALA A 72 -24.73 2.38 14.96
CA ALA A 72 -23.31 2.15 15.19
C ALA A 72 -22.47 3.27 14.55
N PRO A 73 -21.25 3.55 15.06
CA PRO A 73 -20.32 4.45 14.38
C PRO A 73 -20.01 3.97 12.96
N GLY A 74 -19.83 4.93 12.05
CA GLY A 74 -19.49 4.68 10.65
C GLY A 74 -18.19 3.89 10.49
N TYR A 75 -17.95 3.36 9.29
CA TYR A 75 -16.78 2.53 9.00
C TYR A 75 -15.46 3.25 9.34
N ASP A 76 -15.28 4.48 8.86
CA ASP A 76 -14.04 5.24 9.05
C ASP A 76 -13.87 5.82 10.47
N GLU A 77 -14.88 5.69 11.34
CA GLU A 77 -14.82 6.12 12.75
C GLU A 77 -14.31 5.02 13.69
N ARG A 78 -14.21 3.77 13.21
CA ARG A 78 -13.93 2.58 14.03
C ARG A 78 -12.48 2.11 13.84
N GLY A 79 -11.83 1.81 14.96
CA GLY A 79 -10.40 1.51 14.98
C GLY A 79 -10.00 0.19 14.33
N TRP A 80 -10.75 -0.89 14.57
CA TRP A 80 -10.50 -2.19 13.92
C TRP A 80 -10.63 -2.08 12.38
N PRO A 81 -11.75 -1.57 11.82
CA PRO A 81 -11.87 -1.32 10.38
C PRO A 81 -10.72 -0.49 9.78
N THR A 82 -10.23 0.54 10.49
CA THR A 82 -9.07 1.32 10.05
C THR A 82 -7.83 0.45 9.86
N VAL A 83 -7.48 -0.41 10.82
CA VAL A 83 -6.28 -1.28 10.71
C VAL A 83 -6.49 -2.41 9.72
N GLU A 84 -7.68 -2.99 9.65
CA GLU A 84 -8.04 -4.04 8.70
C GLU A 84 -7.91 -3.55 7.26
N ARG A 85 -8.43 -2.35 6.99
CA ARG A 85 -8.23 -1.66 5.72
C ARG A 85 -6.75 -1.44 5.47
N ALA A 86 -5.99 -0.94 6.45
CA ALA A 86 -4.56 -0.68 6.29
C ALA A 86 -3.78 -1.96 5.93
N TRP A 87 -4.05 -3.12 6.56
CA TRP A 87 -3.45 -4.40 6.18
C TRP A 87 -3.77 -4.81 4.75
N ALA A 88 -5.03 -4.65 4.33
CA ALA A 88 -5.44 -4.95 2.96
C ALA A 88 -4.70 -4.10 1.92
N MET A 89 -4.27 -2.88 2.27
CA MET A 89 -3.54 -2.00 1.36
C MET A 89 -2.07 -2.38 1.15
N VAL A 90 -1.47 -3.16 2.07
CA VAL A 90 -0.02 -3.40 2.03
C VAL A 90 0.38 -4.24 0.83
N ALA A 91 -0.24 -5.41 0.62
CA ALA A 91 0.35 -6.45 -0.22
C ALA A 91 -0.58 -7.08 -1.26
N LYS A 92 -1.87 -6.73 -1.33
CA LYS A 92 -2.80 -7.34 -2.29
C LYS A 92 -2.31 -7.14 -3.73
N PRO A 93 -2.38 -8.17 -4.60
CA PRO A 93 -1.99 -8.00 -5.99
C PRO A 93 -2.97 -7.07 -6.72
N ASN A 94 -2.45 -6.33 -7.69
CA ASN A 94 -3.24 -5.48 -8.59
C ASN A 94 -2.93 -5.89 -10.03
N ALA A 95 -3.57 -6.98 -10.49
CA ALA A 95 -3.33 -7.55 -11.81
C ALA A 95 -4.65 -7.87 -12.51
N VAL A 96 -4.76 -7.58 -13.81
CA VAL A 96 -5.95 -7.92 -14.60
C VAL A 96 -6.21 -9.43 -14.66
N SER A 97 -5.23 -10.27 -14.31
CA SER A 97 -5.38 -11.72 -14.22
C SER A 97 -6.01 -12.22 -12.92
N CYS A 98 -6.32 -11.36 -11.93
CA CYS A 98 -7.08 -11.74 -10.74
C CYS A 98 -8.48 -11.13 -10.73
N TRP A 99 -9.32 -11.45 -9.75
CA TRP A 99 -10.53 -10.67 -9.44
C TRP A 99 -10.15 -9.44 -8.57
N PRO A 100 -11.05 -8.46 -8.38
CA PRO A 100 -10.81 -7.36 -7.44
C PRO A 100 -10.42 -7.89 -6.05
N MET A 101 -9.19 -7.63 -5.62
CA MET A 101 -8.66 -8.21 -4.37
C MET A 101 -9.12 -7.48 -3.11
N ILE A 102 -9.60 -6.25 -3.30
CA ILE A 102 -10.24 -5.43 -2.29
C ILE A 102 -11.53 -4.92 -2.92
N TYR A 103 -12.66 -5.36 -2.40
CA TYR A 103 -13.97 -5.04 -2.95
C TYR A 103 -14.78 -4.27 -1.92
N ASP A 104 -15.31 -3.10 -2.29
CA ASP A 104 -16.23 -2.38 -1.43
C ASP A 104 -17.67 -2.78 -1.76
N VAL A 105 -18.32 -3.41 -0.79
CA VAL A 105 -19.69 -3.90 -0.90
C VAL A 105 -20.67 -2.74 -1.08
N ALA A 106 -20.40 -1.58 -0.49
CA ALA A 106 -21.30 -0.44 -0.56
C ALA A 106 -21.33 0.23 -1.93
N SER A 107 -20.15 0.38 -2.56
CA SER A 107 -20.05 0.92 -3.93
C SER A 107 -20.35 -0.13 -5.01
N ALA A 108 -20.35 -1.41 -4.63
CA ALA A 108 -20.39 -2.54 -5.55
C ALA A 108 -19.27 -2.48 -6.63
N ASP A 109 -18.08 -2.06 -6.21
CA ASP A 109 -16.92 -1.93 -7.07
C ASP A 109 -15.61 -2.26 -6.31
N GLU A 110 -14.51 -2.38 -7.05
CA GLU A 110 -13.18 -2.46 -6.48
C GLU A 110 -12.87 -1.24 -5.62
N ALA A 111 -12.42 -1.49 -4.39
CA ALA A 111 -12.02 -0.42 -3.49
C ALA A 111 -10.66 0.16 -3.91
N SER A 112 -10.52 1.49 -3.81
CA SER A 112 -9.24 2.16 -4.02
C SER A 112 -8.20 1.68 -3.01
N ARG A 113 -7.04 1.25 -3.50
CA ARG A 113 -5.92 0.81 -2.69
C ARG A 113 -4.91 1.93 -2.46
N ALA A 114 -4.93 2.50 -1.26
CA ALA A 114 -3.99 3.54 -0.84
C ALA A 114 -2.55 3.00 -0.75
N ALA A 115 -1.57 3.91 -0.76
CA ALA A 115 -0.19 3.56 -0.44
C ALA A 115 -0.09 2.94 0.96
N PRO A 116 0.85 2.02 1.24
CA PRO A 116 1.04 1.50 2.59
C PRO A 116 1.32 2.65 3.58
N MET A 117 0.70 2.61 4.74
CA MET A 117 0.81 3.67 5.74
C MET A 117 1.96 3.40 6.70
N HIS A 118 2.78 4.41 7.02
CA HIS A 118 3.81 4.27 8.05
C HIS A 118 3.19 3.97 9.43
N PRO A 119 3.80 3.12 10.29
CA PRO A 119 3.20 2.75 11.58
C PRO A 119 2.88 3.94 12.48
N ASP A 120 3.71 5.00 12.44
CA ASP A 120 3.47 6.20 13.26
C ASP A 120 2.30 7.04 12.74
N ARG A 121 2.07 7.06 11.41
CA ARG A 121 0.87 7.68 10.83
C ARG A 121 -0.39 6.90 11.22
N LEU A 122 -0.33 5.56 11.19
CA LEU A 122 -1.44 4.74 11.66
C LEU A 122 -1.71 4.98 13.15
N GLN A 123 -0.67 5.07 13.97
CA GLN A 123 -0.82 5.40 15.39
C GLN A 123 -1.54 6.73 15.60
N ALA A 124 -1.11 7.79 14.90
CA ALA A 124 -1.77 9.09 14.96
C ALA A 124 -3.24 9.02 14.51
N GLU A 125 -3.54 8.25 13.46
CA GLU A 125 -4.90 8.07 12.99
C GLU A 125 -5.78 7.35 14.04
N LEU A 126 -5.27 6.27 14.65
CA LEU A 126 -6.01 5.46 15.63
C LEU A 126 -6.36 6.22 16.92
N GLU A 127 -5.69 7.32 17.24
CA GLU A 127 -6.06 8.16 18.38
C GLU A 127 -7.46 8.76 18.24
N THR A 128 -7.88 9.03 17.00
CA THR A 128 -9.21 9.58 16.69
C THR A 128 -10.31 8.52 16.59
N LYS A 129 -9.93 7.23 16.57
CA LYS A 129 -10.86 6.13 16.27
C LYS A 129 -11.46 5.51 17.53
N ARG A 130 -12.68 5.00 17.37
CA ARG A 130 -13.44 4.31 18.42
C ARG A 130 -13.08 2.82 18.47
N PHE A 131 -12.74 2.34 19.65
CA PHE A 131 -12.54 0.93 19.96
C PHE A 131 -13.51 0.50 21.06
N THR A 132 -13.90 -0.77 21.06
CA THR A 132 -14.69 -1.37 22.14
C THR A 132 -13.84 -1.53 23.41
N SER A 133 -12.54 -1.83 23.27
CA SER A 133 -11.61 -1.98 24.39
C SER A 133 -10.28 -1.26 24.11
N PRO A 134 -10.26 0.09 24.07
CA PRO A 134 -9.13 0.88 23.56
C PRO A 134 -7.80 0.58 24.27
N LYS A 135 -7.81 0.29 25.57
CA LYS A 135 -6.61 -0.05 26.34
C LYS A 135 -5.96 -1.38 25.93
N ALA A 136 -6.76 -2.34 25.44
CA ALA A 136 -6.29 -3.64 25.01
C ALA A 136 -6.06 -3.68 23.48
N ASP A 137 -7.01 -3.13 22.72
CA ASP A 137 -7.03 -3.24 21.25
C ASP A 137 -5.93 -2.38 20.62
N ARG A 138 -5.76 -1.11 21.04
CA ARG A 138 -4.82 -0.18 20.37
C ARG A 138 -3.36 -0.69 20.39
N PRO A 139 -2.78 -1.10 21.54
CA PRO A 139 -1.42 -1.63 21.55
C PRO A 139 -1.28 -2.90 20.71
N LEU A 140 -2.29 -3.76 20.73
CA LEU A 140 -2.30 -5.01 19.96
C LEU A 140 -2.27 -4.75 18.46
N VAL A 141 -3.21 -3.95 17.94
CA VAL A 141 -3.30 -3.71 16.49
C VAL A 141 -2.09 -2.94 15.96
N LEU A 142 -1.53 -2.01 16.74
CA LEU A 142 -0.30 -1.30 16.36
C LEU A 142 0.91 -2.24 16.31
N LYS A 143 1.04 -3.14 17.29
CA LYS A 143 2.08 -4.18 17.27
C LYS A 143 1.95 -5.03 16.02
N LEU A 144 0.76 -5.61 15.79
CA LEU A 144 0.51 -6.50 14.64
C LEU A 144 0.72 -5.78 13.30
N TYR A 145 0.28 -4.52 13.17
CA TYR A 145 0.50 -3.72 11.97
C TYR A 145 1.99 -3.46 11.70
N ARG A 146 2.74 -3.02 12.72
CA ARG A 146 4.19 -2.79 12.60
C ARG A 146 4.93 -4.07 12.20
N GLU A 147 4.65 -5.19 12.86
CA GLU A 147 5.26 -6.49 12.54
C GLU A 147 4.92 -6.93 11.11
N THR A 148 3.67 -6.74 10.68
CA THR A 148 3.23 -7.04 9.30
C THR A 148 3.99 -6.20 8.29
N LEU A 149 4.04 -4.89 8.49
CA LEU A 149 4.64 -3.97 7.54
C LEU A 149 6.15 -4.22 7.40
N LEU A 150 6.85 -4.40 8.52
CA LEU A 150 8.28 -4.74 8.53
C LEU A 150 8.56 -6.10 7.88
N SER A 151 7.73 -7.11 8.16
CA SER A 151 7.92 -8.44 7.58
C SER A 151 7.68 -8.43 6.07
N ILE A 152 6.62 -7.78 5.61
CA ILE A 152 6.24 -7.79 4.19
C ILE A 152 7.12 -6.84 3.38
N LEU A 153 7.19 -5.55 3.75
CA LEU A 153 7.98 -4.58 2.98
C LEU A 153 9.48 -4.80 3.15
N GLY A 154 9.93 -5.13 4.36
CA GLY A 154 11.33 -5.44 4.63
C GLY A 154 11.80 -6.76 4.03
N GLY A 155 10.88 -7.69 3.76
CA GLY A 155 11.17 -8.98 3.12
C GLY A 155 10.99 -9.02 1.61
N ALA A 156 10.36 -8.00 1.00
CA ALA A 156 10.01 -8.03 -0.41
C ALA A 156 11.22 -7.76 -1.32
N ASP A 157 11.45 -8.64 -2.30
CA ASP A 157 12.42 -8.41 -3.38
C ASP A 157 11.84 -7.54 -4.51
N SER A 158 10.51 -7.50 -4.67
CA SER A 158 9.80 -6.71 -5.68
C SER A 158 8.55 -6.07 -5.09
N LEU A 159 8.40 -4.76 -5.34
CA LEU A 159 7.23 -3.97 -4.97
C LEU A 159 6.48 -3.57 -6.25
N ASP A 160 5.30 -4.14 -6.44
CA ASP A 160 4.41 -3.75 -7.54
C ASP A 160 3.28 -2.88 -7.02
N PHE A 161 3.37 -1.60 -7.34
CA PHE A 161 2.39 -0.58 -7.02
C PHE A 161 1.90 0.14 -8.27
N ASN A 162 1.91 -0.51 -9.43
CA ASN A 162 1.41 0.11 -10.65
C ASN A 162 -0.12 0.30 -10.60
N PHE A 163 -0.62 1.32 -11.30
CA PHE A 163 -2.06 1.53 -11.55
C PHE A 163 -2.93 1.68 -10.30
N LEU A 164 -2.44 2.34 -9.25
CA LEU A 164 -3.20 2.53 -8.00
C LEU A 164 -3.79 3.94 -7.85
N GLY A 165 -3.48 4.87 -8.77
CA GLY A 165 -4.10 6.19 -8.81
C GLY A 165 -3.83 7.04 -7.55
N TRP A 166 -2.64 6.91 -6.97
CA TRP A 166 -2.25 7.49 -5.69
C TRP A 166 -2.22 9.03 -5.63
N GLY A 167 -2.01 9.70 -6.77
CA GLY A 167 -1.86 11.14 -6.82
C GLY A 167 -0.63 11.64 -6.05
N ALA A 168 -0.59 12.96 -5.81
CA ALA A 168 0.44 13.62 -5.00
C ALA A 168 0.55 13.05 -3.58
N GLY A 169 -0.59 12.89 -2.90
CA GLY A 169 -0.66 12.44 -1.50
C GLY A 169 -0.15 11.01 -1.31
N GLY A 170 -0.43 10.10 -2.24
CA GLY A 170 0.08 8.74 -2.13
C GLY A 170 1.58 8.64 -2.43
N GLY A 171 2.17 9.53 -3.26
CA GLY A 171 3.63 9.63 -3.40
C GLY A 171 4.33 10.02 -2.10
N GLN A 172 3.77 10.98 -1.35
CA GLN A 172 4.27 11.39 -0.03
C GLN A 172 4.15 10.26 1.00
N GLN A 173 3.00 9.59 1.05
CA GLN A 173 2.79 8.45 1.95
C GLN A 173 3.72 7.28 1.61
N LEU A 174 3.95 6.99 0.33
CA LEU A 174 4.92 5.98 -0.08
C LEU A 174 6.32 6.33 0.43
N ALA A 175 6.75 7.59 0.29
CA ALA A 175 8.08 8.03 0.69
C ALA A 175 8.39 7.71 2.17
N GLU A 176 7.38 7.80 3.06
CA GLU A 176 7.52 7.47 4.48
C GLU A 176 7.78 5.98 4.74
N VAL A 177 7.34 5.08 3.85
CA VAL A 177 7.53 3.63 4.03
C VAL A 177 8.71 3.06 3.24
N LEU A 178 9.26 3.78 2.26
CA LEU A 178 10.43 3.35 1.49
C LEU A 178 11.66 2.97 2.35
N PRO A 179 11.95 3.63 3.49
CA PRO A 179 13.04 3.21 4.38
C PRO A 179 12.88 1.77 4.90
N LEU A 180 11.67 1.24 4.96
CA LEU A 180 11.38 -0.13 5.40
C LEU A 180 11.70 -1.17 4.32
N CYS A 181 11.84 -0.76 3.06
CA CYS A 181 11.98 -1.62 1.88
C CYS A 181 13.43 -1.98 1.55
N ALA A 182 14.25 -2.32 2.55
CA ALA A 182 15.71 -2.45 2.40
C ALA A 182 16.17 -3.52 1.39
N ARG A 183 15.35 -4.55 1.17
CA ARG A 183 15.63 -5.68 0.27
C ARG A 183 15.05 -5.53 -1.14
N ALA A 184 14.19 -4.53 -1.37
CA ALA A 184 13.51 -4.38 -2.64
C ALA A 184 14.53 -4.08 -3.76
N ARG A 185 14.56 -4.95 -4.78
CA ARG A 185 15.37 -4.82 -5.99
C ARG A 185 14.60 -4.17 -7.12
N ASN A 186 13.29 -4.39 -7.18
CA ASN A 186 12.42 -3.85 -8.21
C ASN A 186 11.27 -3.06 -7.57
N VAL A 187 11.08 -1.82 -7.98
CA VAL A 187 10.03 -0.94 -7.47
C VAL A 187 9.26 -0.34 -8.65
N TRP A 188 7.99 -0.72 -8.79
CA TRP A 188 7.15 -0.32 -9.92
C TRP A 188 6.06 0.65 -9.46
N LEU A 189 6.16 1.91 -9.89
CA LEU A 189 5.29 3.01 -9.50
C LEU A 189 4.55 3.64 -10.70
N MET A 190 4.40 2.89 -11.79
CA MET A 190 3.83 3.42 -13.03
C MET A 190 2.33 3.71 -12.89
N PHE A 191 1.82 4.71 -13.60
CA PHE A 191 0.37 4.99 -13.68
C PHE A 191 -0.28 5.26 -12.31
N ASN A 192 0.36 6.10 -11.50
CA ASN A 192 -0.12 6.47 -10.17
C ASN A 192 -0.51 7.95 -10.03
N ALA A 193 -0.39 8.75 -11.08
CA ALA A 193 -0.60 10.20 -11.01
C ALA A 193 0.29 10.91 -9.96
N ILE A 194 1.47 10.38 -9.66
CA ILE A 194 2.45 11.02 -8.76
C ILE A 194 2.93 12.31 -9.41
N ASP A 195 2.76 13.44 -8.73
CA ASP A 195 3.21 14.75 -9.21
C ASP A 195 4.64 15.09 -8.73
N ASP A 196 5.09 16.31 -9.00
CA ASP A 196 6.39 16.80 -8.54
C ASP A 196 6.54 16.76 -7.01
N GLY A 197 5.47 17.06 -6.26
CA GLY A 197 5.49 17.05 -4.80
C GLY A 197 5.67 15.65 -4.24
N GLY A 198 4.93 14.67 -4.77
CA GLY A 198 5.10 13.25 -4.41
C GLY A 198 6.47 12.71 -4.84
N CYS A 199 6.93 13.08 -6.03
CA CYS A 199 8.25 12.68 -6.54
C CYS A 199 9.39 13.27 -5.70
N ALA A 200 9.28 14.54 -5.29
CA ALA A 200 10.25 15.18 -4.41
C ALA A 200 10.33 14.49 -3.04
N ALA A 201 9.19 14.12 -2.44
CA ALA A 201 9.17 13.38 -1.18
C ALA A 201 9.88 12.02 -1.32
N ILE A 202 9.63 11.30 -2.42
CA ILE A 202 10.34 10.05 -2.73
C ILE A 202 11.85 10.33 -2.86
N ALA A 203 12.26 11.34 -3.63
CA ALA A 203 13.67 11.71 -3.78
C ALA A 203 14.36 12.08 -2.46
N THR A 204 13.64 12.71 -1.52
CA THR A 204 14.14 12.97 -0.16
C THR A 204 14.38 11.67 0.60
N ALA A 205 13.42 10.74 0.61
CA ALA A 205 13.59 9.44 1.26
C ALA A 205 14.77 8.66 0.66
N LEU A 206 14.94 8.71 -0.65
CA LEU A 206 16.06 8.11 -1.38
C LEU A 206 17.41 8.72 -0.95
N THR A 207 17.48 10.04 -0.79
CA THR A 207 18.68 10.75 -0.30
C THR A 207 19.02 10.34 1.15
N GLN A 208 18.01 10.02 1.95
CA GLN A 208 18.16 9.51 3.32
C GLN A 208 18.51 8.01 3.41
N GLY A 209 18.77 7.36 2.27
CA GLY A 209 19.24 5.98 2.22
C GLY A 209 18.14 4.93 2.07
N ALA A 210 16.91 5.31 1.72
CA ALA A 210 15.88 4.35 1.36
C ALA A 210 16.26 3.55 0.10
N LEU A 211 15.75 2.32 -0.01
CA LEU A 211 15.95 1.43 -1.15
C LEU A 211 17.43 1.14 -1.52
N PRO A 212 18.30 0.74 -0.58
CA PRO A 212 19.73 0.52 -0.84
C PRO A 212 20.01 -0.61 -1.86
N SER A 213 19.12 -1.60 -1.93
CA SER A 213 19.25 -2.76 -2.84
C SER A 213 18.51 -2.59 -4.17
N CYS A 214 17.90 -1.42 -4.41
CA CYS A 214 17.05 -1.22 -5.59
C CYS A 214 17.88 -1.12 -6.86
N GLU A 215 17.63 -2.06 -7.78
CA GLU A 215 18.25 -2.15 -9.10
C GLU A 215 17.37 -1.50 -10.17
N ARG A 216 16.05 -1.61 -10.04
CA ARG A 216 15.09 -1.14 -11.05
C ARG A 216 13.98 -0.34 -10.39
N ILE A 217 13.79 0.89 -10.84
CA ILE A 217 12.66 1.72 -10.42
C ILE A 217 11.95 2.32 -11.64
N ALA A 218 10.61 2.26 -11.64
CA ALA A 218 9.80 2.76 -12.76
C ALA A 218 8.77 3.79 -12.30
N PHE A 219 8.83 4.97 -12.91
CA PHE A 219 7.94 6.10 -12.70
C PHE A 219 7.13 6.47 -13.96
N ALA A 220 7.22 5.69 -15.04
CA ALA A 220 6.51 6.00 -16.29
C ALA A 220 4.99 6.14 -16.08
N GLY A 221 4.36 7.08 -16.79
CA GLY A 221 2.91 7.29 -16.67
C GLY A 221 2.52 7.94 -15.34
N ASN A 222 3.23 8.99 -14.90
CA ASN A 222 2.80 9.75 -13.72
C ASN A 222 2.51 11.22 -14.09
N GLN A 223 2.57 12.16 -13.15
CA GLN A 223 2.37 13.59 -13.42
C GLN A 223 3.63 14.39 -13.05
N ILE A 224 4.79 13.74 -13.17
CA ILE A 224 6.09 14.32 -12.84
C ILE A 224 6.54 15.25 -13.98
N ARG A 225 6.87 16.48 -13.63
CA ARG A 225 7.40 17.53 -14.51
C ARG A 225 8.85 17.83 -14.11
N ASP A 226 9.35 19.01 -14.47
CA ASP A 226 10.75 19.40 -14.27
C ASP A 226 11.17 19.30 -12.79
N GLY A 227 10.35 19.81 -11.86
CA GLY A 227 10.72 19.85 -10.44
C GLY A 227 10.94 18.47 -9.82
N GLY A 228 10.10 17.48 -10.16
CA GLY A 228 10.28 16.11 -9.70
C GLY A 228 11.45 15.41 -10.39
N CYS A 229 11.65 15.67 -11.69
CA CYS A 229 12.77 15.14 -12.47
C CYS A 229 14.13 15.63 -11.92
N GLU A 230 14.26 16.93 -11.65
CA GLU A 230 15.43 17.55 -11.03
C GLU A 230 15.68 17.00 -9.62
N SER A 231 14.61 16.76 -8.83
CA SER A 231 14.72 16.18 -7.49
C SER A 231 15.30 14.77 -7.53
N LEU A 232 14.85 13.92 -8.47
CA LEU A 232 15.44 12.59 -8.69
C LEU A 232 16.90 12.69 -9.15
N ALA A 233 17.19 13.58 -10.11
CA ALA A 233 18.55 13.78 -10.60
C ALA A 233 19.51 14.17 -9.47
N ARG A 234 19.09 15.09 -8.60
CA ARG A 234 19.83 15.52 -7.41
C ARG A 234 20.09 14.37 -6.44
N ALA A 235 19.06 13.57 -6.12
CA ALA A 235 19.21 12.42 -5.23
C ALA A 235 20.23 11.40 -5.77
N ILE A 236 20.13 11.06 -7.06
CA ILE A 236 21.02 10.09 -7.72
C ILE A 236 22.47 10.59 -7.74
N ARG A 237 22.70 11.87 -8.08
CA ARG A 237 24.05 12.47 -7.97
C ARG A 237 24.58 12.44 -6.54
N GLY A 238 23.70 12.71 -5.57
CA GLY A 238 24.05 12.84 -4.15
C GLY A 238 24.43 11.54 -3.45
N GLY A 239 24.03 10.37 -3.95
CA GLY A 239 24.32 9.11 -3.24
C GLY A 239 23.25 8.04 -3.38
N ALA A 240 22.04 8.47 -3.70
CA ALA A 240 20.87 7.61 -3.57
C ALA A 240 20.88 6.46 -4.58
N LEU A 241 20.22 5.37 -4.19
CA LEU A 241 20.08 4.15 -4.99
C LEU A 241 21.44 3.59 -5.46
N PRO A 242 22.32 3.16 -4.53
CA PRO A 242 23.68 2.73 -4.87
C PRO A 242 23.73 1.50 -5.78
N SER A 243 22.66 0.71 -5.85
CA SER A 243 22.54 -0.49 -6.69
C SER A 243 21.79 -0.25 -8.01
N LEU A 244 21.43 1.00 -8.33
CA LEU A 244 20.57 1.32 -9.47
C LEU A 244 21.20 0.90 -10.79
N GLN A 245 20.47 0.08 -11.54
CA GLN A 245 20.83 -0.36 -12.89
C GLN A 245 19.87 0.20 -13.93
N TYR A 246 18.61 0.46 -13.55
CA TYR A 246 17.56 0.86 -14.46
C TYR A 246 16.58 1.84 -13.83
N LEU A 247 16.39 2.99 -14.49
CA LEU A 247 15.32 3.93 -14.17
C LEU A 247 14.46 4.15 -15.41
N SER A 248 13.16 3.82 -15.31
CA SER A 248 12.17 4.15 -16.34
C SER A 248 11.40 5.40 -15.91
N PHE A 249 11.47 6.45 -16.72
CA PHE A 249 10.76 7.71 -16.46
C PHE A 249 9.67 8.01 -17.50
N HIS A 250 9.79 7.48 -18.72
CA HIS A 250 8.82 7.69 -19.79
C HIS A 250 8.39 6.39 -20.45
N ARG A 251 7.18 6.42 -21.02
CA ARG A 251 6.61 5.44 -21.96
C ARG A 251 5.73 6.18 -22.96
N ASP A 252 5.65 5.69 -24.20
CA ASP A 252 4.80 6.27 -25.24
C ASP A 252 3.31 6.29 -24.85
N GLY A 253 2.62 7.41 -25.17
CA GLY A 253 1.19 7.62 -24.90
C GLY A 253 0.84 8.64 -23.80
N ALA A 254 1.87 9.19 -23.13
CA ALA A 254 1.96 10.36 -22.24
C ALA A 254 1.28 10.36 -20.84
N GLU A 255 2.11 10.13 -19.81
CA GLU A 255 2.05 10.76 -18.49
C GLU A 255 3.51 10.76 -17.91
N ASN A 256 3.88 11.83 -17.21
CA ASN A 256 5.15 12.56 -17.07
C ASN A 256 5.38 13.57 -18.21
N ALA A 257 5.65 14.83 -17.84
CA ALA A 257 5.70 15.98 -18.73
C ALA A 257 6.90 16.91 -18.46
N ALA A 258 8.01 16.34 -17.99
CA ALA A 258 9.26 17.07 -17.85
C ALA A 258 9.80 17.49 -19.24
N GLY A 259 10.32 18.71 -19.34
CA GLY A 259 11.01 19.25 -20.50
C GLY A 259 12.28 18.45 -20.85
N GLU A 260 12.84 18.68 -22.04
CA GLU A 260 14.04 17.95 -22.47
C GLU A 260 15.23 18.19 -21.53
N ASP A 261 15.44 19.42 -21.06
CA ASP A 261 16.58 19.77 -20.20
C ASP A 261 16.58 18.98 -18.89
N ALA A 262 15.45 18.96 -18.18
CA ALA A 262 15.31 18.19 -16.94
C ALA A 262 15.50 16.68 -17.18
N ARG A 263 15.02 16.16 -18.33
CA ARG A 263 15.19 14.75 -18.70
C ARG A 263 16.65 14.42 -19.03
N VAL A 264 17.34 15.29 -19.78
CA VAL A 264 18.78 15.17 -20.04
C VAL A 264 19.55 15.19 -18.73
N GLU A 265 19.14 16.05 -17.78
CA GLU A 265 19.77 16.14 -16.48
C GLU A 265 19.66 14.83 -15.68
N LEU A 266 18.45 14.25 -15.64
CA LEU A 266 18.21 12.94 -15.03
C LEU A 266 18.99 11.83 -15.74
N ARG A 267 19.13 11.91 -17.08
CA ARG A 267 19.97 11.00 -17.85
C ARG A 267 21.45 11.10 -17.54
N ALA A 268 21.97 12.30 -17.39
CA ALA A 268 23.34 12.50 -16.97
C ALA A 268 23.58 11.95 -15.54
N ALA A 269 22.63 12.20 -14.62
CA ALA A 269 22.71 11.68 -13.25
C ALA A 269 22.77 10.15 -13.21
N CYS A 270 21.89 9.45 -13.94
CA CYS A 270 21.92 7.99 -14.01
C CYS A 270 23.19 7.45 -14.70
N SER A 271 23.63 8.09 -15.79
CA SER A 271 24.83 7.67 -16.53
C SER A 271 26.10 7.77 -15.68
N SER A 272 26.21 8.80 -14.83
CA SER A 272 27.32 8.95 -13.88
C SER A 272 27.42 7.79 -12.86
N ARG A 273 26.33 7.04 -12.67
CA ARG A 273 26.23 5.89 -11.78
C ARG A 273 26.32 4.54 -12.49
N ARG A 274 26.54 4.53 -13.81
CA ARG A 274 26.39 3.32 -14.67
C ARG A 274 24.99 2.70 -14.60
N ALA A 275 23.98 3.46 -14.16
CA ALA A 275 22.60 3.07 -14.31
C ALA A 275 22.18 3.36 -15.76
N GLY A 276 21.71 2.34 -16.48
CA GLY A 276 21.09 2.55 -17.78
C GLY A 276 19.73 3.21 -17.59
N ILE A 277 19.49 4.35 -18.22
CA ILE A 277 18.10 4.77 -18.41
C ILE A 277 17.54 3.98 -19.56
N GLY A 278 16.50 3.21 -19.26
CA GLY A 278 15.61 2.69 -20.28
C GLY A 278 14.81 3.81 -20.87
N CYS A 279 15.41 4.52 -21.81
CA CYS A 279 14.68 5.31 -22.78
C CYS A 279 14.20 4.30 -23.82
N SER A 280 12.98 3.78 -23.68
CA SER A 280 12.23 3.50 -24.90
C SER A 280 11.89 4.89 -25.44
N ALA A 281 12.67 5.31 -26.44
CA ALA A 281 12.30 6.41 -27.32
C ALA A 281 11.11 5.99 -28.19
#